data_AF-A0A174BXU8-F1
#
_entry.id   AF-A0A174BXU8-F1
#
_cell.length_a   1.000
_cell.length_b   1.000
_cell.length_c   1.000
_cell.angle_alpha   90.00
_cell.angle_beta   90.00
_cell.angle_gamma   90.00
#
_symmetry.space_group_name_H-M   'P 1'
#
loop_
_entity.id
_entity.type
_entity.pdbx_description
1 polymer ?
#
loop_
_entity_poly.entity_id
_entity_poly.type
_entity_poly.pdbx_seq_one_letter_code
_entity_poly.pdbx_strand_id
1 'polypeptide(L)'
;MDIKQIKANKIRMILQFSIPSIIAMLLQTVITITDGYFTGNYVGQNALAAINLGLPILYFYLGTGLCIGVGGSVISGRMFGANERKKSSEVFSQTVVAVLITCLAISVIVFLLFTPILKILRADGDLSVYFTEYYRIMLFTYPLMVVGTIFGMFIRVDGKPQICMLVSIAGCILNGVLDFFFVDIMRFGIQGSAAASLMVQLLTVLVQMFYFISRKTGIGFRKFSFDRGINKEMILNGSSEFIGEMVSRWWKKVHFLMG
;
A
#
# COMPACT_ATOMS: atom_id res chain seq x y z
N MET A 1 -11.68 -6.64 -23.57
CA MET A 1 -12.86 -6.11 -22.87
C MET A 1 -13.75 -5.56 -23.98
N ASP A 2 -14.91 -6.18 -24.20
CA ASP A 2 -15.69 -6.01 -25.43
C ASP A 2 -16.57 -4.75 -25.38
N ILE A 3 -16.33 -3.79 -26.28
CA ILE A 3 -16.94 -2.45 -26.25
C ILE A 3 -18.49 -2.52 -26.35
N LYS A 4 -19.02 -3.59 -26.97
CA LYS A 4 -20.47 -3.83 -27.08
C LYS A 4 -21.13 -4.17 -25.74
N GLN A 5 -20.43 -4.84 -24.81
CA GLN A 5 -20.96 -5.15 -23.47
C GLN A 5 -21.04 -3.91 -22.57
N ILE A 6 -20.09 -2.95 -22.74
CA ILE A 6 -20.06 -1.70 -21.97
C ILE A 6 -21.32 -0.86 -22.24
N LYS A 7 -21.77 -0.80 -23.49
CA LYS A 7 -22.98 -0.03 -23.86
C LYS A 7 -24.28 -0.65 -23.35
N ALA A 8 -24.36 -1.98 -23.28
CA ALA A 8 -25.60 -2.67 -22.91
C ALA A 8 -25.85 -2.73 -21.38
N ASN A 9 -24.81 -2.68 -20.55
CA ASN A 9 -24.94 -2.89 -19.09
C ASN A 9 -23.99 -1.99 -18.26
N LYS A 10 -24.00 -0.67 -18.54
CA LYS A 10 -23.15 0.33 -17.84
C LYS A 10 -23.26 0.25 -16.31
N ILE A 11 -24.48 0.19 -15.76
CA ILE A 11 -24.72 0.18 -14.32
C ILE A 11 -24.13 -1.09 -13.68
N ARG A 12 -24.35 -2.26 -14.28
CA ARG A 12 -23.79 -3.52 -13.79
C ARG A 12 -22.27 -3.48 -13.76
N MET A 13 -21.64 -2.88 -14.78
CA MET A 13 -20.18 -2.75 -14.83
C MET A 13 -19.66 -1.78 -13.77
N ILE A 14 -20.31 -0.63 -13.59
CA ILE A 14 -19.98 0.31 -12.51
C ILE A 14 -20.07 -0.41 -11.16
N LEU A 15 -21.18 -1.10 -10.88
CA LEU A 15 -21.35 -1.84 -9.63
C LEU A 15 -20.30 -2.94 -9.43
N GLN A 16 -19.94 -3.66 -10.50
CA GLN A 16 -18.92 -4.73 -10.45
C GLN A 16 -17.51 -4.22 -10.09
N PHE A 17 -17.19 -2.96 -10.33
CA PHE A 17 -15.91 -2.35 -9.96
C PHE A 17 -15.99 -1.54 -8.66
N SER A 18 -17.10 -0.81 -8.46
CA SER A 18 -17.30 0.04 -7.29
C SER A 18 -17.51 -0.77 -6.02
N ILE A 19 -18.32 -1.83 -6.05
CA ILE A 19 -18.61 -2.65 -4.85
C ILE A 19 -17.32 -3.26 -4.27
N PRO A 20 -16.47 -3.96 -5.06
CA PRO A 20 -15.18 -4.44 -4.58
C PRO A 20 -14.27 -3.36 -3.97
N SER A 21 -14.28 -2.17 -4.58
CA SER A 21 -13.43 -1.06 -4.13
C SER A 21 -13.93 -0.49 -2.81
N ILE A 22 -15.24 -0.30 -2.65
CA ILE A 22 -15.87 0.13 -1.38
C ILE A 22 -15.59 -0.88 -0.27
N ILE A 23 -15.77 -2.18 -0.55
CA ILE A 23 -15.47 -3.24 0.42
C ILE A 23 -14.00 -3.19 0.84
N ALA A 24 -13.06 -3.06 -0.12
CA ALA A 24 -11.65 -2.94 0.20
C ALA A 24 -11.34 -1.72 1.10
N MET A 25 -11.97 -0.57 0.84
CA MET A 25 -11.82 0.64 1.68
C MET A 25 -12.39 0.45 3.09
N LEU A 26 -13.54 -0.21 3.22
CA LEU A 26 -14.14 -0.52 4.53
C LEU A 26 -13.25 -1.47 5.32
N LEU A 27 -12.72 -2.53 4.69
CA LEU A 27 -11.81 -3.47 5.33
C LEU A 27 -10.51 -2.79 5.80
N GLN A 28 -9.96 -1.88 5.01
CA GLN A 28 -8.79 -1.08 5.43
C GLN A 28 -9.09 -0.23 6.67
N THR A 29 -10.31 0.29 6.78
CA THR A 29 -10.76 1.03 7.95
C THR A 29 -10.85 0.12 9.17
N VAL A 30 -11.40 -1.09 9.01
CA VAL A 30 -11.45 -2.11 10.08
C VAL A 30 -10.04 -2.45 10.56
N ILE A 31 -9.10 -2.77 9.67
CA ILE A 31 -7.69 -3.02 10.00
C ILE A 31 -7.12 -1.87 10.85
N THR A 32 -7.32 -0.63 10.41
CA THR A 32 -6.78 0.54 11.12
C THR A 32 -7.37 0.70 12.53
N ILE A 33 -8.68 0.43 12.69
CA ILE A 33 -9.34 0.48 14.00
C ILE A 33 -8.85 -0.66 14.89
N THR A 34 -8.71 -1.85 14.35
CA THR A 34 -8.23 -3.04 15.05
C THR A 34 -6.79 -2.86 15.54
N ASP A 35 -5.87 -2.40 14.68
CA ASP A 35 -4.48 -2.08 15.04
C ASP A 35 -4.42 -1.05 16.19
N GLY A 36 -5.22 0.01 16.08
CA GLY A 36 -5.31 1.06 17.08
C GLY A 36 -5.89 0.56 18.41
N TYR A 37 -6.90 -0.32 18.36
CA TYR A 37 -7.51 -0.94 19.54
C TYR A 37 -6.52 -1.86 20.26
N PHE A 38 -5.87 -2.78 19.54
CA PHE A 38 -4.92 -3.71 20.12
C PHE A 38 -3.71 -2.97 20.69
N THR A 39 -3.12 -2.05 19.93
CA THR A 39 -1.96 -1.30 20.40
C THR A 39 -2.31 -0.38 21.57
N GLY A 40 -3.43 0.35 21.47
CA GLY A 40 -3.86 1.29 22.51
C GLY A 40 -4.21 0.62 23.84
N ASN A 41 -4.94 -0.50 23.81
CA ASN A 41 -5.41 -1.18 25.02
C ASN A 41 -4.37 -2.11 25.65
N TYR A 42 -3.60 -2.84 24.85
CA TYR A 42 -2.70 -3.87 25.37
C TYR A 42 -1.25 -3.41 25.53
N VAL A 43 -0.80 -2.41 24.74
CA VAL A 43 0.57 -1.88 24.83
C VAL A 43 0.58 -0.54 25.56
N GLY A 44 -0.43 0.30 25.31
CA GLY A 44 -0.67 1.54 26.04
C GLY A 44 -0.57 2.80 25.18
N GLN A 45 -0.93 3.94 25.80
CA GLN A 45 -1.05 5.23 25.08
C GLN A 45 0.27 5.73 24.49
N ASN A 46 1.41 5.49 25.16
CA ASN A 46 2.73 5.88 24.65
C ASN A 46 3.08 5.14 23.35
N ALA A 47 2.68 3.88 23.20
CA ALA A 47 2.89 3.11 21.98
C ALA A 47 2.06 3.68 20.82
N LEU A 48 0.79 4.00 21.06
CA LEU A 48 -0.07 4.60 20.06
C LEU A 48 0.42 6.01 19.65
N ALA A 49 0.93 6.78 20.61
CA ALA A 49 1.56 8.08 20.33
C ALA A 49 2.82 7.94 19.45
N ALA A 50 3.65 6.92 19.70
CA ALA A 50 4.84 6.64 18.90
C ALA A 50 4.48 6.30 17.44
N ILE A 51 3.45 5.47 17.22
CA ILE A 51 2.92 5.15 15.87
C ILE A 51 2.42 6.43 15.19
N ASN A 52 1.65 7.25 15.88
CA ASN A 52 1.11 8.48 15.30
C ASN A 52 2.20 9.49 14.91
N LEU A 53 3.30 9.56 15.68
CA LEU A 53 4.42 10.45 15.38
C LEU A 53 5.11 10.14 14.05
N GLY A 54 5.20 8.86 13.67
CA GLY A 54 5.87 8.46 12.45
C GLY A 54 4.95 8.30 11.23
N LEU A 55 3.66 8.63 11.34
CA LEU A 55 2.74 8.65 10.20
C LEU A 55 3.25 9.45 8.98
N PRO A 56 3.99 10.57 9.13
CA PRO A 56 4.60 11.24 7.97
C PRO A 56 5.49 10.33 7.13
N ILE A 57 6.18 9.36 7.75
CA ILE A 57 6.98 8.36 7.05
C ILE A 57 6.05 7.51 6.16
N LEU A 58 5.00 6.92 6.74
CA LEU A 58 4.01 6.13 6.01
C LEU A 58 3.43 6.92 4.82
N TYR A 59 3.03 8.18 5.02
CA TYR A 59 2.46 8.99 3.94
C TYR A 59 3.47 9.29 2.84
N PHE A 60 4.76 9.41 3.16
CA PHE A 60 5.79 9.57 2.15
C PHE A 60 5.95 8.31 1.28
N TYR A 61 5.87 7.12 1.87
CA TYR A 61 5.83 5.85 1.12
C TYR A 61 4.58 5.76 0.23
N LEU A 62 3.41 6.05 0.79
CA LEU A 62 2.15 6.01 0.05
C LEU A 62 2.16 7.02 -1.09
N GLY A 63 2.52 8.28 -0.85
CA GLY A 63 2.54 9.30 -1.89
C GLY A 63 3.47 8.94 -3.05
N THR A 64 4.72 8.56 -2.75
CA THR A 64 5.71 8.22 -3.80
C THR A 64 5.33 6.94 -4.54
N GLY A 65 4.89 5.92 -3.80
CA GLY A 65 4.47 4.64 -4.34
C GLY A 65 3.21 4.73 -5.22
N LEU A 66 2.19 5.43 -4.74
CA LEU A 66 0.94 5.65 -5.47
C LEU A 66 1.14 6.53 -6.70
N CYS A 67 2.04 7.52 -6.65
CA CYS A 67 2.40 8.31 -7.82
C CYS A 67 2.84 7.40 -8.98
N ILE A 68 3.87 6.58 -8.76
CA ILE A 68 4.37 5.67 -9.80
C ILE A 68 3.33 4.59 -10.12
N GLY A 69 2.66 4.03 -9.10
CA GLY A 69 1.68 2.97 -9.23
C GLY A 69 0.45 3.34 -10.06
N VAL A 70 -0.20 4.46 -9.72
CA VAL A 70 -1.37 4.98 -10.44
C VAL A 70 -0.97 5.36 -11.86
N GLY A 71 0.12 6.12 -12.04
CA GLY A 71 0.62 6.51 -13.36
C GLY A 71 0.89 5.31 -14.25
N GLY A 72 1.56 4.27 -13.72
CA GLY A 72 1.81 3.03 -14.44
C GLY A 72 0.55 2.22 -14.75
N SER A 73 -0.41 2.18 -13.84
CA SER A 73 -1.69 1.49 -14.06
C SER A 73 -2.51 2.15 -15.16
N VAL A 74 -2.50 3.48 -15.27
CA VAL A 74 -3.20 4.25 -16.31
C VAL A 74 -2.59 3.95 -17.68
N ILE A 75 -1.27 4.04 -17.81
CA ILE A 75 -0.55 3.75 -19.07
C ILE A 75 -0.80 2.29 -19.47
N SER A 76 -0.66 1.36 -18.53
CA SER A 76 -0.91 -0.06 -18.78
C SER A 76 -2.35 -0.32 -19.19
N GLY A 77 -3.33 0.31 -18.53
CA GLY A 77 -4.75 0.19 -18.86
C GLY A 77 -5.08 0.71 -20.25
N ARG A 78 -4.45 1.81 -20.70
CA ARG A 78 -4.57 2.32 -22.07
C ARG A 78 -4.05 1.30 -23.09
N MET A 79 -2.85 0.76 -22.88
CA MET A 79 -2.26 -0.27 -23.75
C MET A 79 -3.07 -1.57 -23.74
N PHE A 80 -3.59 -1.97 -22.58
CA PHE A 80 -4.45 -3.13 -22.40
C PHE A 80 -5.76 -2.96 -23.18
N GLY A 81 -6.35 -1.76 -23.15
CA GLY A 81 -7.55 -1.40 -23.93
C GLY A 81 -7.29 -1.38 -25.44
N ALA A 82 -6.10 -0.96 -25.87
CA ALA A 82 -5.66 -0.97 -27.27
C ALA A 82 -5.26 -2.37 -27.79
N ASN A 83 -5.51 -3.42 -27.02
CA ASN A 83 -5.12 -4.80 -27.31
C ASN A 83 -3.59 -5.04 -27.40
N GLU A 84 -2.78 -4.10 -26.92
CA GLU A 84 -1.32 -4.19 -26.86
C GLU A 84 -0.85 -4.88 -25.56
N ARG A 85 -1.26 -6.14 -25.37
CA ARG A 85 -1.02 -6.93 -24.13
C ARG A 85 0.45 -7.01 -23.72
N LYS A 86 1.35 -7.11 -24.71
CA LYS A 86 2.79 -7.21 -24.48
C LYS A 86 3.35 -5.94 -23.83
N LYS A 87 3.04 -4.77 -24.41
CA LYS A 87 3.48 -3.47 -23.88
C LYS A 87 2.85 -3.18 -22.50
N SER A 88 1.56 -3.51 -22.32
CA SER A 88 0.91 -3.42 -21.00
C SER A 88 1.64 -4.23 -19.91
N SER A 89 2.11 -5.43 -20.25
CA SER A 89 2.91 -6.28 -19.35
C SER A 89 4.32 -5.74 -19.09
N GLU A 90 4.95 -5.09 -20.08
CA GLU A 90 6.24 -4.41 -19.92
C GLU A 90 6.11 -3.20 -18.99
N VAL A 91 5.07 -2.37 -19.17
CA VAL A 91 4.74 -1.24 -18.28
C VAL A 91 4.48 -1.73 -16.86
N PHE A 92 3.72 -2.82 -16.68
CA PHE A 92 3.50 -3.44 -15.37
C PHE A 92 4.83 -3.81 -14.69
N SER A 93 5.68 -4.54 -15.40
CA SER A 93 6.96 -5.02 -14.87
C SER A 93 7.87 -3.84 -14.52
N GLN A 94 7.91 -2.79 -15.36
CA GLN A 94 8.64 -1.56 -15.09
C GLN A 94 8.08 -0.82 -13.86
N THR A 95 6.77 -0.72 -13.71
CA THR A 95 6.11 -0.05 -12.57
C THR A 95 6.49 -0.72 -11.25
N VAL A 96 6.36 -2.04 -11.18
CA VAL A 96 6.65 -2.82 -9.97
C VAL A 96 8.11 -2.68 -9.57
N VAL A 97 9.03 -2.79 -10.54
CA VAL A 97 10.47 -2.64 -10.28
C VAL A 97 10.81 -1.20 -9.85
N ALA A 98 10.27 -0.19 -10.53
CA ALA A 98 10.51 1.21 -10.20
C ALA A 98 10.05 1.53 -8.77
N VAL A 99 8.88 1.04 -8.38
CA VAL A 99 8.36 1.26 -7.02
C VAL A 99 9.15 0.50 -5.98
N LEU A 100 9.47 -0.77 -6.23
CA LEU A 100 10.27 -1.55 -5.29
C LEU A 100 11.62 -0.87 -5.02
N ILE A 101 12.32 -0.43 -6.06
CA ILE A 101 13.59 0.30 -5.94
C ILE A 101 13.39 1.61 -5.17
N THR A 102 12.35 2.38 -5.51
CA THR A 102 12.07 3.66 -4.85
C THR A 102 11.76 3.47 -3.36
N CYS A 103 10.88 2.54 -3.01
CA CYS A 103 10.53 2.26 -1.62
C CYS A 103 11.73 1.72 -0.83
N LEU A 104 12.54 0.82 -1.40
CA LEU A 104 13.74 0.33 -0.73
C LEU A 104 14.77 1.44 -0.50
N ALA A 105 14.96 2.34 -1.48
CA ALA A 105 15.81 3.51 -1.32
C ALA A 105 15.30 4.43 -0.19
N ILE A 106 13.98 4.67 -0.13
CA ILE A 106 13.36 5.40 0.98
C ILE A 106 13.59 4.67 2.30
N SER A 107 13.49 3.34 2.36
CA SER A 107 13.76 2.58 3.58
C SER A 107 15.18 2.75 4.08
N VAL A 108 16.17 2.70 3.19
CA VAL A 108 17.56 2.95 3.55
C VAL A 108 17.74 4.39 4.05
N ILE A 109 17.17 5.38 3.36
CA ILE A 109 17.26 6.80 3.77
C ILE A 109 16.63 7.01 5.15
N VAL A 110 15.43 6.50 5.38
CA VAL A 110 14.73 6.64 6.67
C VAL A 110 15.49 5.92 7.79
N PHE A 111 16.07 4.75 7.50
CA PHE A 111 16.91 4.03 8.46
C PHE A 111 18.17 4.83 8.85
N LEU A 112 18.83 5.47 7.89
CA LEU A 112 20.00 6.32 8.15
C LEU A 112 19.61 7.62 8.89
N LEU A 113 18.42 8.14 8.62
CA LEU A 113 17.89 9.36 9.24
C LEU A 113 17.07 9.09 10.50
N PHE A 114 17.09 7.89 11.04
CA PHE A 114 16.23 7.52 12.16
C PHE A 114 16.49 8.36 13.42
N THR A 115 17.76 8.53 13.77
CA THR A 115 18.20 9.37 14.90
C THR A 115 17.85 10.86 14.71
N PRO A 116 18.14 11.52 13.56
CA PRO A 116 17.72 12.90 13.37
C PRO A 116 16.20 13.06 13.30
N ILE A 117 15.46 12.07 12.77
CA ILE A 117 13.99 12.08 12.78
C ILE A 117 13.46 12.09 14.23
N LEU A 118 13.97 11.21 15.10
CA LEU A 118 13.60 11.19 16.52
C LEU A 118 13.87 12.53 17.22
N LYS A 119 15.02 13.16 16.93
CA LYS A 119 15.37 14.48 17.47
C LYS A 119 14.44 15.59 17.00
N ILE A 120 14.10 15.61 15.70
CA ILE A 120 13.15 16.59 15.13
C ILE A 120 11.76 16.39 15.72
N LEU A 121 11.34 15.15 15.92
CA LEU A 121 10.06 14.80 16.52
C LEU A 121 10.01 15.02 18.04
N ARG A 122 11.15 15.35 18.68
CA ARG A 122 11.28 15.50 20.14
C ARG A 122 10.73 14.29 20.90
N ALA A 123 11.01 13.09 20.38
CA ALA A 123 10.61 11.84 21.02
C ALA A 123 11.66 11.43 22.07
N ASP A 124 11.31 11.58 23.35
CA ASP A 124 12.17 11.26 24.49
C ASP A 124 11.64 10.06 25.30
N GLY A 125 12.52 9.41 26.05
CA GLY A 125 12.18 8.28 26.94
C GLY A 125 11.55 7.10 26.19
N ASP A 126 10.49 6.54 26.77
CA ASP A 126 9.78 5.36 26.24
C ASP A 126 9.22 5.56 24.83
N LEU A 127 8.89 6.81 24.46
CA LEU A 127 8.34 7.13 23.15
C LEU A 127 9.35 6.87 22.03
N SER A 128 10.62 7.17 22.29
CA SER A 128 11.74 6.92 21.38
C SER A 128 11.99 5.43 21.16
N VAL A 129 11.88 4.65 22.25
CA VAL A 129 12.04 3.19 22.22
C VAL A 129 10.92 2.56 21.40
N TYR A 130 9.65 2.86 21.74
CA TYR A 130 8.49 2.34 21.00
C TYR A 130 8.52 2.71 19.51
N PHE A 131 8.88 3.96 19.19
CA PHE A 131 9.03 4.39 17.81
C PHE A 131 10.09 3.56 17.08
N THR A 132 11.26 3.37 17.71
CA THR A 132 12.36 2.63 17.11
C THR A 132 12.02 1.18 16.84
N GLU A 133 11.40 0.53 17.81
CA GLU A 133 11.01 -0.87 17.72
C GLU A 133 9.94 -1.10 16.65
N TYR A 134 8.92 -0.25 16.60
CA TYR A 134 7.85 -0.35 15.61
C TYR A 134 8.34 -0.04 14.19
N TYR A 135 9.00 1.11 14.00
CA TYR A 135 9.37 1.56 12.65
C TYR A 135 10.50 0.74 12.03
N ARG A 136 11.39 0.11 12.82
CA ARG A 136 12.37 -0.82 12.25
C ARG A 136 11.72 -1.98 11.49
N ILE A 137 10.62 -2.51 12.02
CA ILE A 137 9.85 -3.57 11.35
C ILE A 137 9.06 -2.97 10.18
N MET A 138 8.41 -1.82 10.39
CA MET A 138 7.60 -1.18 9.35
C MET A 138 8.38 -0.72 8.12
N LEU A 139 9.69 -0.47 8.23
CA LEU A 139 10.55 -0.21 7.07
C LEU A 139 10.55 -1.36 6.06
N PHE A 140 10.31 -2.60 6.49
CA PHE A 140 10.11 -3.75 5.61
C PHE A 140 8.65 -3.90 5.18
N THR A 141 7.71 -3.56 6.06
CA THR A 141 6.26 -3.62 5.78
C THR A 141 5.84 -2.62 4.70
N TYR A 142 6.32 -1.37 4.74
CA TYR A 142 5.87 -0.33 3.82
C TYR A 142 6.19 -0.60 2.34
N PRO A 143 7.40 -1.05 1.95
CA PRO A 143 7.65 -1.46 0.57
C PRO A 143 6.70 -2.56 0.10
N LEU A 144 6.47 -3.59 0.93
CA LEU A 144 5.52 -4.66 0.61
C LEU A 144 4.09 -4.13 0.51
N MET A 145 3.73 -3.18 1.37
CA MET A 145 2.41 -2.52 1.38
C MET A 145 2.13 -1.84 0.06
N VAL A 146 3.05 -0.97 -0.37
CA VAL A 146 2.93 -0.24 -1.63
C VAL A 146 2.91 -1.20 -2.82
N VAL A 147 3.79 -2.21 -2.85
CA VAL A 147 3.80 -3.21 -3.92
C VAL A 147 2.49 -3.98 -3.99
N GLY A 148 1.93 -4.38 -2.86
CA GLY A 148 0.63 -5.06 -2.80
C GLY A 148 -0.52 -4.18 -3.27
N THR A 149 -0.48 -2.88 -2.97
CA THR A 149 -1.44 -1.91 -3.51
C THR A 149 -1.35 -1.84 -5.04
N ILE A 150 -0.14 -1.81 -5.59
CA ILE A 150 0.10 -1.75 -7.05
C ILE A 150 -0.37 -3.03 -7.73
N PHE A 151 -0.03 -4.21 -7.18
CA PHE A 151 -0.58 -5.46 -7.71
C PHE A 151 -2.11 -5.44 -7.72
N GLY A 152 -2.73 -4.96 -6.64
CA GLY A 152 -4.18 -4.75 -6.59
C GLY A 152 -4.70 -3.83 -7.71
N MET A 153 -3.98 -2.75 -8.05
CA MET A 153 -4.33 -1.87 -9.18
C MET A 153 -4.26 -2.62 -10.51
N PHE A 154 -3.19 -3.37 -10.78
CA PHE A 154 -3.03 -4.07 -12.05
C PHE A 154 -3.96 -5.28 -12.21
N ILE A 155 -4.35 -5.95 -11.12
CA ILE A 155 -5.39 -7.00 -11.16
C ILE A 155 -6.74 -6.39 -11.58
N ARG A 156 -7.04 -5.15 -11.13
CA ARG A 156 -8.22 -4.41 -11.59
C ARG A 156 -8.11 -4.03 -13.06
N VAL A 157 -6.93 -3.63 -13.54
CA VAL A 157 -6.68 -3.38 -14.97
C VAL A 157 -6.90 -4.65 -15.81
N ASP A 158 -6.51 -5.82 -15.30
CA ASP A 158 -6.77 -7.13 -15.94
C ASP A 158 -8.26 -7.53 -15.92
N GLY A 159 -9.13 -6.73 -15.30
CA GLY A 159 -10.58 -6.92 -15.29
C GLY A 159 -11.08 -7.93 -14.26
N LYS A 160 -10.27 -8.28 -13.24
CA LYS A 160 -10.65 -9.23 -12.18
C LYS A 160 -10.69 -8.58 -10.78
N PRO A 161 -11.48 -7.51 -10.55
CA PRO A 161 -11.54 -6.79 -9.26
C PRO A 161 -11.99 -7.67 -8.08
N GLN A 162 -12.72 -8.76 -8.35
CA GLN A 162 -13.16 -9.74 -7.34
C GLN A 162 -11.98 -10.42 -6.63
N ILE A 163 -10.86 -10.63 -7.34
CA ILE A 163 -9.66 -11.23 -6.75
C ILE A 163 -9.03 -10.27 -5.74
N CYS A 164 -8.96 -8.97 -6.05
CA CYS A 164 -8.50 -7.96 -5.09
C CYS A 164 -9.38 -7.92 -3.85
N MET A 165 -10.70 -8.03 -4.01
CA MET A 165 -11.64 -8.08 -2.89
C MET A 165 -11.40 -9.29 -2.00
N LEU A 166 -11.27 -10.49 -2.58
CA LEU A 166 -11.03 -11.71 -1.81
C LEU A 166 -9.70 -11.63 -1.05
N VAL A 167 -8.64 -11.12 -1.68
CA VAL A 167 -7.34 -10.89 -1.02
C VAL A 167 -7.46 -9.88 0.12
N SER A 168 -8.25 -8.82 -0.05
CA SER A 168 -8.47 -7.80 1.00
C SER A 168 -9.25 -8.37 2.18
N ILE A 169 -10.28 -9.20 1.92
CA ILE A 169 -11.06 -9.89 2.97
C ILE A 169 -10.15 -10.84 3.75
N ALA A 170 -9.40 -11.69 3.04
CA ALA A 170 -8.47 -12.62 3.67
C ALA A 170 -7.39 -11.88 4.49
N GLY A 171 -6.85 -10.79 3.95
CA GLY A 171 -5.88 -9.94 4.64
C GLY A 171 -6.43 -9.30 5.91
N CYS A 172 -7.66 -8.78 5.87
CA CYS A 172 -8.31 -8.19 7.04
C CYS A 172 -8.57 -9.21 8.16
N ILE A 173 -9.06 -10.40 7.80
CA ILE A 173 -9.28 -11.48 8.78
C ILE A 173 -7.95 -11.92 9.37
N LEU A 174 -6.94 -12.12 8.53
CA LEU A 174 -5.62 -12.55 8.96
C LEU A 174 -4.95 -11.51 9.86
N ASN A 175 -5.07 -10.22 9.54
CA ASN A 175 -4.56 -9.12 10.36
C ASN A 175 -5.15 -9.17 11.78
N GLY A 176 -6.48 -9.17 11.91
CA GLY A 176 -7.11 -9.24 13.24
C GLY A 176 -6.73 -10.49 14.05
N VAL A 177 -6.57 -11.65 13.39
CA VAL A 177 -6.12 -12.89 14.04
C VAL A 177 -4.67 -12.77 14.51
N LEU A 178 -3.78 -12.23 13.67
CA LEU A 178 -2.37 -12.08 14.00
C LEU A 178 -2.13 -11.01 15.06
N ASP A 179 -2.87 -9.89 15.04
CA ASP A 179 -2.76 -8.88 16.10
C ASP A 179 -3.22 -9.45 17.44
N PHE A 180 -4.34 -10.18 17.47
CA PHE A 180 -4.76 -10.89 18.68
C PHE A 180 -3.68 -11.87 19.17
N PHE A 181 -3.08 -12.64 18.27
CA PHE A 181 -2.06 -13.62 18.63
C PHE A 181 -0.75 -12.98 19.12
N PHE A 182 -0.21 -12.00 18.40
CA PHE A 182 1.08 -11.39 18.74
C PHE A 182 0.99 -10.38 19.88
N VAL A 183 -0.10 -9.61 19.96
CA VAL A 183 -0.24 -8.53 20.94
C VAL A 183 -0.85 -9.02 22.25
N ASP A 184 -1.93 -9.82 22.21
CA ASP A 184 -2.60 -10.28 23.44
C ASP A 184 -1.94 -11.55 24.00
N ILE A 185 -1.83 -12.62 23.19
CA ILE A 185 -1.33 -13.92 23.68
C ILE A 185 0.18 -13.88 23.92
N MET A 186 0.96 -13.50 22.90
CA MET A 186 2.43 -13.49 23.01
C MET A 186 2.98 -12.28 23.78
N ARG A 187 2.16 -11.23 23.98
CA ARG A 187 2.55 -9.99 24.65
C ARG A 187 3.84 -9.38 24.09
N PHE A 188 4.03 -9.46 22.78
CA PHE A 188 5.19 -8.88 22.08
C PHE A 188 5.14 -7.34 21.97
N GLY A 189 4.21 -6.70 22.69
CA GLY A 189 4.08 -5.25 22.73
C GLY A 189 3.87 -4.66 21.35
N ILE A 190 4.49 -3.49 21.12
CA ILE A 190 4.36 -2.75 19.86
C ILE A 190 4.98 -3.48 18.66
N GLN A 191 6.02 -4.29 18.90
CA GLN A 191 6.68 -5.09 17.86
C GLN A 191 5.75 -6.17 17.33
N GLY A 192 4.91 -6.73 18.20
CA GLY A 192 3.90 -7.73 17.83
C GLY A 192 2.94 -7.20 16.76
N SER A 193 2.43 -5.96 16.94
CA SER A 193 1.56 -5.33 15.95
C SER A 193 2.28 -5.08 14.62
N ALA A 194 3.50 -4.55 14.65
CA ALA A 194 4.27 -4.34 13.42
C ALA A 194 4.58 -5.66 12.68
N ALA A 195 4.88 -6.73 13.42
CA ALA A 195 5.14 -8.06 12.89
C ALA A 195 3.90 -8.70 12.27
N ALA A 196 2.73 -8.52 12.90
CA ALA A 196 1.44 -8.94 12.35
C ALA A 196 1.20 -8.27 10.99
N SER A 197 1.34 -6.94 10.92
CA SER A 197 1.21 -6.20 9.65
C SER A 197 2.20 -6.67 8.59
N LEU A 198 3.46 -6.93 8.97
CA LEU A 198 4.48 -7.45 8.05
C LEU A 198 4.07 -8.81 7.45
N MET A 199 3.62 -9.74 8.29
CA MET A 199 3.20 -11.08 7.85
C MET A 199 1.99 -11.02 6.91
N VAL A 200 0.98 -10.23 7.25
CA VAL A 200 -0.19 -10.02 6.39
C VAL A 200 0.24 -9.50 5.04
N GLN A 201 1.08 -8.46 5.04
CA GLN A 201 1.47 -7.80 3.81
C GLN A 201 2.36 -8.68 2.93
N LEU A 202 3.25 -9.47 3.55
CA LEU A 202 4.04 -10.46 2.84
C LEU A 202 3.13 -11.49 2.16
N LEU A 203 2.15 -12.04 2.87
CA LEU A 203 1.22 -13.01 2.32
C LEU A 203 0.34 -12.42 1.22
N THR A 204 -0.16 -11.19 1.40
CA THR A 204 -0.90 -10.45 0.37
C THR A 204 -0.08 -10.32 -0.92
N VAL A 205 1.17 -9.88 -0.82
CA VAL A 205 2.08 -9.74 -1.96
C VAL A 205 2.35 -11.08 -2.63
N LEU A 206 2.56 -12.15 -1.85
CA LEU A 206 2.80 -13.50 -2.39
C LEU A 206 1.60 -14.04 -3.17
N VAL A 207 0.38 -13.91 -2.62
CA VAL A 207 -0.85 -14.35 -3.28
C VAL A 207 -1.08 -13.57 -4.58
N GLN A 208 -0.89 -12.26 -4.56
CA GLN A 208 -1.04 -11.42 -5.74
C GLN A 208 0.08 -11.68 -6.78
N MET A 209 1.31 -11.93 -6.34
CA MET A 209 2.41 -12.31 -7.21
C MET A 209 2.12 -13.64 -7.91
N PHE A 210 1.62 -14.64 -7.18
CA PHE A 210 1.22 -15.93 -7.74
C PHE A 210 0.12 -15.78 -8.80
N TYR A 211 -0.83 -14.86 -8.60
CA TYR A 211 -1.83 -14.51 -9.60
C TYR A 211 -1.19 -14.08 -10.94
N PHE A 212 -0.20 -13.20 -10.92
CA PHE A 212 0.47 -12.70 -12.13
C PHE A 212 1.44 -13.70 -12.77
N ILE A 213 1.91 -14.71 -12.02
CA ILE A 213 2.75 -15.79 -12.54
C ILE A 213 1.89 -16.87 -13.22
N SER A 214 0.65 -17.07 -12.76
CA SER A 214 -0.28 -18.03 -13.35
C SER A 214 -0.63 -17.63 -14.80
N ARG A 215 -0.49 -18.55 -15.76
CA ARG A 215 -0.62 -18.33 -17.22
C ARG A 215 -2.04 -17.94 -17.72
N LYS A 216 -2.95 -17.53 -16.83
CA LYS A 216 -4.37 -17.21 -17.11
C LYS A 216 -4.68 -15.71 -17.03
N THR A 217 -3.67 -14.84 -17.07
CA THR A 217 -3.81 -13.39 -16.95
C THR A 217 -3.50 -12.69 -18.28
N GLY A 218 -4.18 -11.58 -18.55
CA GLY A 218 -3.90 -10.74 -19.73
C GLY A 218 -2.69 -9.83 -19.53
N ILE A 219 -2.25 -9.67 -18.28
CA ILE A 219 -1.05 -8.95 -17.84
C ILE A 219 -0.20 -9.93 -17.03
N GLY A 220 1.09 -10.05 -17.35
CA GLY A 220 2.01 -10.91 -16.61
C GLY A 220 3.41 -10.31 -16.51
N PHE A 221 4.27 -10.92 -15.69
CA PHE A 221 5.67 -10.53 -15.61
C PHE A 221 6.38 -10.78 -16.95
N ARG A 222 7.01 -9.74 -17.49
CA ARG A 222 7.90 -9.83 -18.66
C ARG A 222 9.28 -9.28 -18.31
N LYS A 223 10.25 -9.48 -19.21
CA LYS A 223 11.59 -8.89 -19.05
C LYS A 223 11.44 -7.39 -18.82
N PHE A 224 12.10 -6.91 -17.77
CA PHE A 224 12.21 -5.49 -17.47
C PHE A 224 12.82 -4.77 -18.67
N SER A 225 12.10 -3.79 -19.21
CA SER A 225 12.60 -2.86 -20.22
C SER A 225 12.43 -1.47 -19.64
N PHE A 226 13.55 -0.78 -19.38
CA PHE A 226 13.49 0.56 -18.82
C PHE A 226 13.22 1.58 -19.93
N ASP A 227 11.98 2.04 -20.03
CA ASP A 227 11.61 3.12 -20.93
C ASP A 227 11.52 4.44 -20.16
N ARG A 228 12.41 5.38 -20.51
CA ARG A 228 12.48 6.72 -19.88
C ARG A 228 11.24 7.57 -20.19
N GLY A 229 10.62 7.39 -21.35
CA GLY A 229 9.38 8.08 -21.72
C GLY A 229 8.22 7.63 -20.84
N ILE A 230 8.07 6.32 -20.69
CA ILE A 230 7.06 5.72 -19.79
C ILE A 230 7.28 6.20 -18.35
N ASN A 231 8.52 6.24 -17.86
CA ASN A 231 8.78 6.69 -16.48
C ASN A 231 8.41 8.17 -16.24
N LYS A 232 8.68 9.05 -17.22
CA LYS A 232 8.26 10.46 -17.14
C LYS A 232 6.73 10.57 -17.13
N GLU A 233 6.06 9.81 -17.99
CA GLU A 233 4.60 9.81 -18.05
C GLU A 233 3.97 9.24 -16.79
N MET A 234 4.57 8.21 -16.17
CA MET A 234 4.14 7.68 -14.87
C MET A 234 4.15 8.76 -13.79
N ILE A 235 5.27 9.49 -13.67
CA ILE A 235 5.42 10.54 -12.66
C ILE A 235 4.43 11.70 -12.93
N LEU A 236 4.25 12.10 -14.18
CA LEU A 236 3.32 13.18 -14.54
C LEU A 236 1.85 12.80 -14.27
N ASN A 237 1.45 11.57 -14.60
CA ASN A 237 0.09 11.11 -14.35
C ASN A 237 -0.16 10.83 -12.86
N GLY A 238 0.89 10.49 -12.12
CA GLY A 238 0.84 10.17 -10.69
C GLY A 238 1.06 11.34 -9.75
N SER A 239 1.59 12.47 -10.23
CA SER A 239 1.98 13.58 -9.37
C SER A 239 0.79 14.20 -8.64
N SER A 240 -0.41 14.15 -9.23
CA SER A 240 -1.64 14.56 -8.56
C SER A 240 -1.93 13.71 -7.31
N GLU A 241 -1.62 12.42 -7.36
CA GLU A 241 -1.83 11.50 -6.23
C GLU A 241 -0.82 11.78 -5.12
N PHE A 242 0.45 12.04 -5.48
CA PHE A 242 1.47 12.46 -4.52
C PHE A 242 1.06 13.73 -3.78
N ILE A 243 0.64 14.75 -4.53
CA ILE A 243 0.19 16.03 -3.96
C ILE A 243 -1.05 15.80 -3.10
N GLY A 244 -2.01 14.99 -3.57
CA GLY A 244 -3.23 14.67 -2.85
C GLY A 244 -2.96 14.03 -1.49
N GLU A 245 -2.12 13.01 -1.43
CA GLU A 245 -1.73 12.35 -0.19
C GLU A 245 -0.99 13.30 0.75
N MET A 246 -0.10 14.14 0.24
CA MET A 246 0.62 15.11 1.06
C MET A 246 -0.30 16.20 1.62
N VAL A 247 -1.12 16.82 0.78
CA VAL A 247 -2.00 17.92 1.18
C VAL A 247 -3.08 17.46 2.15
N SER A 248 -3.78 16.36 1.84
CA SER A 248 -4.87 15.83 2.67
C SER A 248 -4.42 15.53 4.11
N ARG A 249 -3.20 15.01 4.27
CA ARG A 249 -2.65 14.60 5.57
C ARG A 249 -1.99 15.76 6.32
N TRP A 250 -1.33 16.67 5.62
CA TRP A 250 -0.82 17.91 6.21
C TRP A 250 -1.94 18.79 6.77
N TRP A 251 -3.06 18.90 6.06
CA TRP A 251 -4.22 19.66 6.51
C TRP A 251 -4.76 19.16 7.86
N LYS A 252 -4.86 17.83 8.04
CA LYS A 252 -5.28 17.21 9.32
C LYS A 252 -4.34 17.55 10.48
N LYS A 253 -3.03 17.64 10.22
CA LYS A 253 -2.05 17.98 11.25
C LYS A 253 -2.10 19.47 11.62
N VAL A 254 -2.30 20.36 10.66
CA VAL A 254 -2.46 21.81 10.91
C VAL A 254 -3.74 22.08 11.71
N HIS A 255 -4.84 21.40 11.39
CA HIS A 255 -6.08 21.55 12.15
C HIS A 255 -5.97 21.06 13.60
N PHE A 256 -5.18 20.01 13.85
CA PHE A 256 -4.92 19.49 15.20
C PHE A 256 -3.96 20.35 16.03
N LEU A 257 -3.13 21.19 15.38
CA LEU A 257 -2.22 22.11 16.04
C LEU A 257 -2.83 23.50 16.28
N MET A 258 -3.98 23.80 15.65
CA MET A 258 -4.70 25.07 15.75
C MET A 258 -5.93 25.02 16.67
N GLY A 259 -6.23 23.88 17.29
CA GLY A 259 -7.31 23.70 18.28
C GLY A 259 -6.74 23.22 19.60
#